data_AF-A0A0J7YLQ1-F1
#
_entry.id   AF-A0A0J7YLQ1-F1
#
_cell.length_a   1.000
_cell.length_b   1.000
_cell.length_c   1.000
_cell.angle_alpha   90.00
_cell.angle_beta   90.00
_cell.angle_gamma   90.00
#
_symmetry.space_group_name_H-M   'P 1'
#
loop_
_entity.id
_entity.type
_entity.pdbx_description
1 polymer ?
#
loop_
_entity_poly.entity_id
_entity_poly.type
_entity_poly.pdbx_seq_one_letter_code
_entity_poly.pdbx_strand_id
1 'polypeptide(L)'
;HKYSWRSELDSQVRQGFQRKAAKRLKDMHHWVTLKRKGVRPIWMPEEIHQQLIQKTKEDEFKKKSEQAKKNKRGGSLEGVVEPGHCQGSISTAEYAKRMAAKNGGVLPKAADIYLETHSKERQPGQGKQLIGSKSKQIMVSVLHLLQ
;
A
#
# COMPACT_ATOMS: atom_id res chain seq x y z
N HIS A 1 36.06 -3.92 22.32
CA HIS A 1 34.82 -4.70 22.56
C HIS A 1 34.11 -5.00 21.24
N LYS A 2 33.68 -6.25 21.03
CA LYS A 2 32.91 -6.67 19.85
C LYS A 2 31.43 -6.62 20.21
N TYR A 3 30.70 -5.67 19.63
CA TYR A 3 29.25 -5.55 19.85
C TYR A 3 28.53 -6.50 18.88
N SER A 4 27.70 -7.39 19.42
CA SER A 4 26.83 -8.28 18.65
C SER A 4 25.42 -8.23 19.24
N TRP A 5 24.41 -8.32 18.38
CA TRP A 5 23.04 -8.54 18.83
C TRP A 5 22.88 -9.97 19.40
N ARG A 6 21.84 -10.17 20.20
CA ARG A 6 21.51 -11.48 20.78
C ARG A 6 21.18 -12.48 19.66
N SER A 7 21.63 -13.73 19.80
CA SER A 7 21.40 -14.81 18.82
C SER A 7 19.92 -15.06 18.54
N GLU A 8 19.07 -14.95 19.57
CA GLU A 8 17.61 -15.06 19.47
C GLU A 8 16.98 -14.04 18.51
N LEU A 9 17.60 -12.86 18.38
CA LEU A 9 17.12 -11.78 17.51
C LEU A 9 17.74 -11.83 16.12
N ASP A 10 18.69 -12.72 15.85
CA ASP A 10 19.47 -12.73 14.61
C ASP A 10 18.58 -12.82 13.37
N SER A 11 17.58 -13.71 13.39
CA SER A 11 16.61 -13.84 12.29
C SER A 11 15.81 -12.55 12.07
N GLN A 12 15.34 -11.91 13.14
CA GLN A 12 14.57 -10.67 13.05
C GLN A 12 15.42 -9.50 12.56
N VAL A 13 16.65 -9.38 13.06
CA VAL A 13 17.62 -8.35 12.66
C VAL A 13 17.98 -8.53 11.18
N ARG A 14 18.28 -9.75 10.74
CA ARG A 14 18.54 -10.05 9.33
C ARG A 14 17.33 -9.75 8.46
N GLN A 15 16.14 -10.16 8.86
CA GLN A 15 14.92 -9.86 8.11
C GLN A 15 14.70 -8.35 8.00
N GLY A 16 14.87 -7.62 9.10
CA GLY A 16 14.77 -6.17 9.14
C GLY A 16 15.80 -5.48 8.24
N PHE A 17 17.05 -5.93 8.28
CA PHE A 17 18.13 -5.45 7.43
C PHE A 17 17.82 -5.71 5.95
N GLN A 18 17.47 -6.94 5.58
CA GLN A 18 17.13 -7.30 4.20
C GLN A 18 15.94 -6.49 3.68
N ARG A 19 14.90 -6.30 4.50
CA ARG A 19 13.74 -5.48 4.15
C ARG A 19 14.15 -4.02 3.89
N LYS A 20 14.99 -3.44 4.74
CA LYS A 20 15.48 -2.06 4.58
C LYS A 20 16.41 -1.91 3.37
N ALA A 21 17.31 -2.86 3.17
CA ALA A 21 18.23 -2.89 2.03
C ALA A 21 17.45 -3.01 0.71
N ALA A 22 16.50 -3.94 0.62
CA ALA A 22 15.64 -4.12 -0.56
C ALA A 22 14.83 -2.85 -0.87
N LYS A 23 14.26 -2.20 0.15
CA LYS A 23 13.56 -0.92 -0.03
C LYS A 23 14.50 0.15 -0.57
N ARG A 24 15.69 0.29 0.02
CA ARG A 24 16.68 1.28 -0.42
C ARG A 24 17.10 1.06 -1.88
N LEU A 25 17.37 -0.20 -2.27
CA LEU A 25 17.70 -0.55 -3.65
C LEU A 25 16.58 -0.21 -4.62
N LYS A 26 15.32 -0.51 -4.26
CA LYS A 26 14.15 -0.14 -5.06
C LYS A 26 14.00 1.37 -5.22
N ASP A 27 14.17 2.13 -4.14
CA ASP A 27 14.06 3.58 -4.17
C ASP A 27 15.18 4.20 -5.02
N MET A 28 16.40 3.67 -4.93
CA MET A 28 17.52 4.08 -5.78
C MET A 28 17.28 3.75 -7.24
N HIS A 29 16.79 2.54 -7.56
CA HIS A 29 16.43 2.14 -8.92
C HIS A 29 15.41 3.11 -9.52
N HIS A 30 14.32 3.39 -8.79
CA HIS A 30 13.30 4.36 -9.20
C HIS A 30 13.88 5.76 -9.40
N TRP A 31 14.75 6.20 -8.50
CA TRP A 31 15.36 7.53 -8.58
C TRP A 31 16.25 7.68 -9.82
N VAL A 32 17.09 6.68 -10.12
CA VAL A 32 17.96 6.70 -11.31
C VAL A 32 17.13 6.62 -12.59
N THR A 33 16.21 5.67 -12.68
CA THR A 33 15.46 5.41 -13.93
C THR A 33 14.43 6.51 -14.23
N LEU A 34 13.66 6.95 -13.24
CA LEU A 34 12.52 7.84 -13.46
C LEU A 34 12.80 9.28 -13.04
N LYS A 35 13.40 9.53 -11.87
CA LYS A 35 13.62 10.91 -11.39
C LYS A 35 14.80 11.60 -12.07
N ARG A 36 15.87 10.86 -12.37
CA ARG A 36 17.04 11.34 -13.10
C ARG A 36 16.98 11.07 -14.60
N LYS A 37 15.85 10.58 -15.13
CA LYS A 37 15.65 10.24 -16.55
C LYS A 37 16.75 9.31 -17.10
N GLY A 38 17.28 8.42 -16.27
CA GLY A 38 18.35 7.50 -16.64
C GLY A 38 19.77 8.09 -16.62
N VAL A 39 19.97 9.34 -16.19
CA VAL A 39 21.32 9.93 -16.05
C VAL A 39 22.10 9.22 -14.94
N ARG A 40 23.35 8.84 -15.24
CA ARG A 40 24.24 8.15 -14.29
C ARG A 40 24.64 9.08 -13.13
N PRO A 41 24.44 8.66 -11.88
CA PRO A 41 24.95 9.38 -10.71
C PRO A 41 26.48 9.27 -10.57
N ILE A 42 27.15 10.30 -10.04
CA ILE A 42 28.61 10.32 -9.86
C ILE A 42 29.11 9.15 -9.00
N TRP A 43 28.37 8.82 -7.93
CA TRP A 43 28.71 7.74 -7.00
C TRP A 43 28.41 6.34 -7.55
N MET A 44 27.74 6.22 -8.70
CA MET A 44 27.37 4.92 -9.27
C MET A 44 28.40 4.51 -10.35
N PRO A 45 29.01 3.33 -10.23
CA PRO A 45 29.86 2.78 -11.28
C PRO A 45 29.09 2.62 -12.60
N GLU A 46 29.78 2.83 -13.71
CA GLU A 46 29.17 2.78 -15.03
C GLU A 46 28.59 1.41 -15.38
N GLU A 47 29.31 0.34 -15.06
CA GLU A 47 28.87 -1.04 -15.28
C GLU A 47 27.53 -1.33 -14.58
N ILE A 48 27.39 -0.89 -13.33
CA ILE A 48 26.17 -1.08 -12.54
C ILE A 48 25.01 -0.27 -13.12
N HIS A 49 25.28 0.96 -13.55
CA HIS A 49 24.28 1.79 -14.20
C HIS A 49 23.77 1.16 -15.50
N GLN A 50 24.67 0.67 -16.35
CA GLN A 50 24.32 -0.01 -17.60
C GLN A 50 23.47 -1.25 -17.36
N GLN A 51 23.85 -2.10 -16.41
CA GLN A 51 23.06 -3.28 -16.02
C GLN A 51 21.65 -2.88 -15.52
N LEU A 52 21.54 -1.80 -14.76
CA LEU A 52 20.28 -1.32 -14.20
C LEU A 52 19.33 -0.81 -15.30
N ILE A 53 19.87 -0.06 -16.26
CA ILE A 53 19.10 0.39 -17.44
C ILE A 53 18.71 -0.79 -18.32
N GLN A 54 19.61 -1.75 -18.53
CA GLN A 54 19.32 -2.95 -19.33
C GLN A 54 18.17 -3.76 -18.74
N LYS A 55 18.18 -4.01 -17.42
CA LYS A 55 17.07 -4.70 -16.72
C LYS A 55 15.74 -3.99 -16.85
N THR A 56 15.73 -2.67 -17.00
CA THR A 56 14.50 -1.90 -17.18
C THR A 56 13.93 -2.07 -18.59
N LYS A 57 14.76 -2.44 -19.57
CA LYS A 57 14.36 -2.70 -20.96
C LYS A 57 13.83 -4.12 -21.16
N GLU A 58 14.18 -5.06 -20.28
CA GLU A 58 13.72 -6.44 -20.29
C GLU A 58 12.19 -6.52 -20.31
N ASP A 59 11.66 -7.42 -21.13
CA ASP A 59 10.22 -7.58 -21.33
C ASP A 59 9.52 -8.04 -20.06
N GLU A 60 10.17 -8.92 -19.29
CA GLU A 60 9.65 -9.40 -18.00
C GLU A 60 9.46 -8.24 -17.01
N PHE A 61 10.43 -7.32 -16.95
CA PHE A 61 10.35 -6.14 -16.09
C PHE A 61 9.20 -5.24 -16.51
N LYS A 62 9.05 -4.97 -17.82
CA LYS A 62 7.96 -4.15 -18.35
C LYS A 62 6.60 -4.76 -18.05
N LYS A 63 6.43 -6.07 -18.27
CA LYS A 63 5.20 -6.81 -17.94
C LYS A 63 4.84 -6.69 -16.46
N LYS A 64 5.81 -6.94 -15.56
CA LYS A 64 5.61 -6.77 -14.11
C LYS A 64 5.28 -5.33 -13.74
N SER A 65 5.92 -4.35 -14.37
CA SER A 65 5.69 -2.93 -14.13
C SER A 65 4.28 -2.49 -14.55
N GLU A 66 3.82 -2.86 -15.74
CA GLU A 66 2.46 -2.54 -16.21
C GLU A 66 1.39 -3.25 -15.39
N GLN A 67 1.61 -4.53 -15.02
CA GLN A 67 0.71 -5.23 -14.11
C GLN A 67 0.64 -4.53 -12.75
N ALA A 68 1.78 -4.12 -12.18
CA ALA A 68 1.80 -3.40 -10.90
C ALA A 68 1.09 -2.03 -10.99
N LYS A 69 1.23 -1.33 -12.11
CA LYS A 69 0.51 -0.07 -12.40
C LYS A 69 -1.00 -0.30 -12.48
N LYS A 70 -1.44 -1.35 -13.18
CA LYS A 70 -2.84 -1.77 -13.24
C LYS A 70 -3.39 -2.13 -11.86
N ASN A 71 -2.64 -2.88 -11.06
CA ASN A 71 -3.03 -3.28 -9.71
C ASN A 71 -3.21 -2.06 -8.78
N LYS A 72 -2.30 -1.08 -8.85
CA LYS A 72 -2.41 0.16 -8.05
C LYS A 72 -3.65 0.98 -8.36
N ARG A 73 -4.17 0.90 -9.58
CA ARG A 73 -5.35 1.66 -10.02
C ARG A 73 -6.64 0.85 -9.99
N GLY A 74 -6.65 -0.27 -9.26
CA GLY A 74 -7.84 -1.11 -9.14
C GLY A 74 -8.27 -1.75 -10.46
N GLY A 75 -7.35 -1.95 -11.40
CA GLY A 75 -7.64 -2.56 -12.70
C GLY A 75 -7.95 -1.57 -13.82
N SER A 76 -8.25 -0.29 -13.50
CA SER A 76 -8.55 0.73 -14.51
C SER A 76 -7.32 1.53 -14.93
N LEU A 77 -7.12 1.68 -16.24
CA LEU A 77 -6.09 2.55 -16.82
C LEU A 77 -6.62 3.94 -17.21
N GLU A 78 -7.93 4.16 -17.14
CA GLU A 78 -8.60 5.41 -17.49
C GLU A 78 -9.57 5.85 -16.36
N GLY A 79 -9.76 7.16 -16.22
CA GLY A 79 -10.66 7.74 -15.22
C GLY A 79 -10.09 7.91 -13.80
N VAL A 80 -10.94 8.48 -12.94
CA VAL A 80 -10.66 8.73 -11.51
C VAL A 80 -10.61 7.40 -10.76
N VAL A 81 -9.50 7.14 -10.07
CA VAL A 81 -9.37 5.95 -9.23
C VAL A 81 -10.17 6.18 -7.95
N GLU A 82 -11.28 5.46 -7.80
CA GLU A 82 -12.09 5.49 -6.59
C GLU A 82 -11.28 4.90 -5.42
N PRO A 83 -11.12 5.61 -4.30
CA PRO A 83 -10.34 5.12 -3.16
C PRO A 83 -11.04 3.93 -2.50
N GLY A 84 -10.31 2.84 -2.30
CA GLY A 84 -10.83 1.66 -1.59
C GLY A 84 -11.04 1.90 -0.09
N HIS A 85 -10.19 2.72 0.54
CA HIS A 85 -10.27 3.06 1.97
C HIS A 85 -10.24 4.58 2.17
N CYS A 86 -11.02 5.07 3.12
CA CYS A 86 -11.08 6.50 3.50
C CYS A 86 -10.49 6.83 4.87
N GLN A 87 -10.01 5.85 5.62
CA GLN A 87 -9.43 6.05 6.96
C GLN A 87 -8.03 6.70 6.96
N GLY A 88 -7.43 6.90 5.78
CA GLY A 88 -6.07 7.42 5.66
C GLY A 88 -5.03 6.46 6.27
N SER A 89 -4.12 7.01 7.08
CA SER A 89 -3.05 6.24 7.75
C SER A 89 -3.45 5.67 9.13
N ILE A 90 -4.71 5.83 9.53
CA ILE A 90 -5.21 5.29 10.78
C ILE A 90 -5.40 3.78 10.61
N SER A 91 -4.91 2.99 11.57
CA SER A 91 -5.13 1.55 11.56
C SER A 91 -6.58 1.22 11.90
N THR A 92 -7.10 0.12 11.37
CA THR A 92 -8.45 -0.37 11.68
C THR A 92 -8.66 -0.56 13.19
N ALA A 93 -7.64 -1.03 13.92
CA ALA A 93 -7.71 -1.23 15.37
C ALA A 93 -7.84 0.10 16.13
N GLU A 94 -7.06 1.11 15.74
CA GLU A 94 -7.17 2.46 16.29
C GLU A 94 -8.52 3.09 15.94
N TYR A 95 -9.02 2.85 14.73
CA TYR A 95 -10.33 3.32 14.30
C TYR A 95 -11.46 2.71 15.15
N ALA A 96 -11.39 1.39 15.41
CA ALA A 96 -12.35 0.68 16.25
C ALA A 96 -12.37 1.22 17.69
N LYS A 97 -11.19 1.52 18.26
CA LYS A 97 -11.09 2.15 19.59
C LYS A 97 -11.77 3.52 19.64
N ARG A 98 -11.58 4.35 18.60
CA ARG A 98 -12.22 5.66 18.50
C ARG A 98 -13.74 5.55 18.37
N MET A 99 -14.24 4.59 17.60
CA MET A 99 -15.67 4.31 17.52
C MET A 99 -16.24 3.84 18.86
N ALA A 100 -15.53 2.94 19.57
CA ALA A 100 -15.96 2.49 20.88
C ALA A 100 -16.02 3.64 21.89
N ALA A 101 -15.03 4.52 21.91
CA ALA A 101 -15.03 5.70 22.76
C ALA A 101 -16.23 6.63 22.48
N LYS A 102 -16.63 6.80 21.21
CA LYS A 102 -17.83 7.57 20.84
C LYS A 102 -19.14 6.90 21.25
N ASN A 103 -19.16 5.56 21.23
CA ASN A 103 -20.35 4.76 21.55
C ASN A 103 -20.39 4.34 23.03
N GLY A 104 -19.80 5.12 23.94
CA GLY A 104 -19.86 4.84 25.38
C GLY A 104 -19.09 3.59 25.82
N GLY A 105 -18.06 3.19 25.09
CA GLY A 105 -17.21 2.03 25.39
C GLY A 105 -17.61 0.74 24.66
N VAL A 106 -18.70 0.73 23.89
CA VAL A 106 -19.16 -0.44 23.16
C VAL A 106 -18.32 -0.67 21.90
N LEU A 107 -17.70 -1.84 21.78
CA LEU A 107 -16.92 -2.19 20.59
C LEU A 107 -17.82 -2.29 19.34
N PRO A 108 -17.45 -1.65 18.22
CA PRO A 108 -18.20 -1.73 16.97
C PRO A 108 -18.06 -3.12 16.32
N LYS A 109 -19.07 -3.55 15.56
CA LYS A 109 -18.96 -4.79 14.77
C LYS A 109 -18.03 -4.56 13.57
N ALA A 110 -17.49 -5.65 13.04
CA ALA A 110 -16.63 -5.59 11.85
C ALA A 110 -17.35 -4.93 10.64
N ALA A 111 -18.65 -5.16 10.48
CA ALA A 111 -19.46 -4.54 9.44
C ALA A 111 -19.57 -3.02 9.60
N ASP A 112 -19.74 -2.52 10.83
CA ASP A 112 -19.84 -1.10 11.13
C ASP A 112 -18.53 -0.38 10.84
N ILE A 113 -17.40 -0.99 11.25
CA ILE A 113 -16.06 -0.47 10.93
C ILE A 113 -15.86 -0.47 9.41
N TYR A 114 -16.29 -1.52 8.70
CA TYR A 114 -16.15 -1.62 7.26
C TYR A 114 -16.93 -0.50 6.54
N LEU A 115 -18.20 -0.31 6.88
CA LEU A 115 -19.04 0.77 6.36
C LEU A 115 -18.38 2.12 6.57
N GLU A 116 -17.91 2.40 7.77
CA GLU A 116 -17.37 3.71 8.12
C GLU A 116 -16.01 3.99 7.44
N THR A 117 -15.19 2.95 7.24
CA THR A 117 -13.86 3.06 6.60
C THR A 117 -13.88 3.01 5.07
N HIS A 118 -14.97 2.52 4.47
CA HIS A 118 -15.15 2.39 3.01
C HIS A 118 -16.29 3.25 2.45
N SER A 119 -16.80 4.19 3.26
CA SER A 119 -17.78 5.18 2.83
C SER A 119 -17.24 6.60 2.92
N LYS A 120 -17.75 7.47 2.05
CA LYS A 120 -17.44 8.90 2.07
C LYS A 120 -18.68 9.67 1.65
N GLU A 121 -18.83 10.84 2.24
CA GLU A 121 -19.82 11.81 1.79
C GLU A 121 -19.34 12.44 0.48
N ARG A 122 -20.12 12.25 -0.60
CA ARG A 122 -19.79 12.80 -1.93
C ARG A 122 -20.21 14.25 -2.08
N GLN A 123 -21.30 14.64 -1.44
CA GLN A 123 -21.83 16.00 -1.44
C GLN A 123 -22.32 16.33 -0.02
N PRO A 124 -22.15 17.57 0.46
CA PRO A 124 -22.59 17.97 1.79
C PRO A 124 -24.09 17.67 1.99
N GLY A 125 -24.43 16.94 3.05
CA GLY A 125 -25.80 16.63 3.43
C GLY A 125 -26.40 15.37 2.79
N GLN A 126 -25.67 14.67 1.91
CA GLN A 126 -26.16 13.42 1.28
C GLN A 126 -25.87 12.16 2.10
N GLY A 127 -25.17 12.30 3.24
CA GLY A 127 -24.74 11.17 4.04
C GLY A 127 -23.61 10.37 3.38
N LYS A 128 -23.06 9.41 4.12
CA LYS A 128 -21.93 8.60 3.65
C LYS A 128 -22.41 7.49 2.72
N GLN A 129 -21.77 7.36 1.56
CA GLN A 129 -22.03 6.27 0.62
C GLN A 129 -20.78 5.42 0.42
N LEU A 130 -20.96 4.11 0.24
CA LEU A 130 -19.88 3.18 -0.05
C LEU A 130 -19.15 3.53 -1.35
N ILE A 131 -17.82 3.46 -1.30
CA ILE A 131 -16.94 3.90 -2.37
C ILE A 131 -16.46 2.71 -3.19
N GLY A 132 -16.57 2.85 -4.50
CA GLY A 132 -16.16 1.81 -5.45
C GLY A 132 -17.14 0.63 -5.50
N SER A 133 -17.10 -0.09 -6.63
CA SER A 133 -17.92 -1.27 -6.88
C SER A 133 -17.60 -2.41 -5.90
N LYS A 134 -16.32 -2.60 -5.59
CA LYS A 134 -15.86 -3.67 -4.69
C LYS A 134 -16.42 -3.55 -3.27
N SER A 135 -16.44 -2.34 -2.70
CA SER A 135 -16.93 -2.13 -1.35
C SER A 135 -18.43 -2.42 -1.24
N LYS A 136 -19.20 -2.05 -2.29
CA LYS A 136 -20.62 -2.38 -2.41
C LYS A 136 -20.85 -3.89 -2.47
N GLN A 137 -20.09 -4.60 -3.32
CA GLN A 137 -20.19 -6.06 -3.44
C GLN A 137 -19.89 -6.77 -2.11
N ILE A 138 -18.81 -6.38 -1.43
CA ILE A 138 -18.44 -6.98 -0.14
C ILE A 138 -19.53 -6.76 0.90
N MET A 139 -20.12 -5.56 0.97
CA MET A 139 -21.20 -5.30 1.92
C MET A 139 -22.45 -6.13 1.62
N VAL A 140 -22.80 -6.31 0.34
CA VAL A 140 -23.89 -7.20 -0.06
C VAL A 140 -23.62 -8.64 0.40
N SER A 141 -22.39 -9.14 0.28
CA SER A 141 -22.02 -10.47 0.78
C SER A 141 -22.08 -10.56 2.30
N VAL A 142 -21.62 -9.53 3.02
CA VAL A 142 -21.67 -9.49 4.49
C VAL A 142 -23.12 -9.47 4.99
N LEU A 143 -24.01 -8.75 4.31
CA LEU A 143 -25.44 -8.70 4.67
C LEU A 143 -26.14 -10.04 4.43
N HIS A 144 -25.84 -10.74 3.33
CA HIS A 144 -26.40 -12.08 3.07
C HIS A 144 -25.94 -13.14 4.09
N LEU A 145 -24.77 -12.98 4.72
CA LEU A 145 -24.26 -13.91 5.73
C LEU A 145 -24.82 -13.65 7.14
N LEU A 146 -25.55 -12.55 7.32
CA LEU A 146 -26.17 -12.16 8.60
C LEU A 146 -27.68 -12.40 8.63
N GLN A 147 -28.27 -12.91 7.54
CA GLN A 147 -29.63 -13.44 7.45
C GLN A 147 -29.64 -14.93 7.75
#